data_AF-A0A0H4VHX5-F1
#
_entry.id   AF-A0A0H4VHX5-F1
#
_cell.length_a   1.000
_cell.length_b   1.000
_cell.length_c   1.000
_cell.angle_alpha   90.00
_cell.angle_beta   90.00
_cell.angle_gamma   90.00
#
_symmetry.space_group_name_H-M   'P 1'
#
loop_
_entity.id
_entity.type
_entity.pdbx_description
1 polymer ?
#
loop_
_entity_poly.entity_id
_entity_poly.type
_entity_poly.pdbx_seq_one_letter_code
_entity_poly.pdbx_strand_id
1 'polypeptide(L)'
;MRKVLLTGQGIYYAFTGIWPLLHMPSFLAVTGPKKEVWLVVTVGLLVLAIGAALLTAALHKRAERSPEVLGFFSAVGLGAIDVRYALNDVILDVYLLDAAVEFLMALAWVWVFFKTDRSIYRWP
;
A
#
# COMPACT_ATOMS: atom_id res chain seq x y z
N MET A 1 1.46 -16.49 -5.75
CA MET A 1 1.96 -15.44 -4.84
C MET A 1 1.78 -14.04 -5.39
N ARG A 2 2.26 -13.69 -6.60
CA ARG A 2 1.96 -12.39 -7.25
C ARG A 2 0.49 -11.98 -7.15
N LYS A 3 -0.44 -12.83 -7.64
CA LYS A 3 -1.89 -12.54 -7.60
C LYS A 3 -2.40 -12.30 -6.17
N VAL A 4 -1.95 -13.10 -5.21
CA VAL A 4 -2.33 -12.96 -3.80
C VAL A 4 -1.83 -11.62 -3.24
N LEU A 5 -0.61 -11.22 -3.57
CA LEU A 5 -0.04 -9.95 -3.11
C LEU A 5 -0.73 -8.75 -3.76
N LEU A 6 -1.01 -8.80 -5.06
CA LEU A 6 -1.82 -7.79 -5.75
C LEU A 6 -3.21 -7.64 -5.14
N THR A 7 -3.88 -8.76 -4.86
CA THR A 7 -5.22 -8.74 -4.25
C THR A 7 -5.16 -8.24 -2.81
N GLY A 8 -4.22 -8.75 -2.00
CA GLY A 8 -4.09 -8.38 -0.59
C GLY A 8 -3.75 -6.91 -0.39
N GLN A 9 -2.69 -6.42 -1.03
CA GLN A 9 -2.32 -5.00 -0.97
C GLN A 9 -3.39 -4.12 -1.63
N GLY A 10 -3.97 -4.57 -2.74
CA GLY A 10 -5.04 -3.85 -3.42
C GLY A 10 -6.27 -3.64 -2.53
N ILE A 11 -6.71 -4.68 -1.81
CA ILE A 11 -7.80 -4.59 -0.82
C ILE A 11 -7.40 -3.66 0.31
N TYR A 12 -6.19 -3.80 0.84
CA TYR A 12 -5.70 -2.97 1.94
C TYR A 12 -5.76 -1.49 1.59
N TYR A 13 -5.16 -1.09 0.46
CA TYR A 13 -5.15 0.29 -0.02
C TYR A 13 -6.54 0.81 -0.42
N ALA A 14 -7.37 -0.04 -1.04
CA ALA A 14 -8.74 0.37 -1.34
C ALA A 14 -9.52 0.66 -0.05
N PHE A 15 -9.37 -0.17 0.98
CA PHE A 15 -10.01 0.02 2.26
C PHE A 15 -9.49 1.26 3.00
N THR A 16 -8.18 1.39 3.17
CA THR A 16 -7.58 2.53 3.89
C THR A 16 -7.81 3.85 3.15
N GLY A 17 -7.75 3.84 1.81
CA GLY A 17 -7.99 5.02 0.99
C GLY A 17 -9.45 5.48 0.95
N ILE A 18 -10.42 4.54 0.93
CA ILE A 18 -11.85 4.88 0.88
C ILE A 18 -12.44 5.27 2.24
N TRP A 19 -11.84 4.79 3.33
CA TRP A 19 -12.33 5.04 4.69
C TRP A 19 -12.56 6.54 5.01
N PRO A 20 -11.61 7.47 4.83
CA PRO A 20 -11.84 8.88 5.13
C PRO A 20 -12.91 9.51 4.21
N LEU A 21 -13.14 8.95 3.02
CA LEU A 21 -14.19 9.42 2.09
C LEU A 21 -15.59 9.01 2.55
N LEU A 22 -15.72 7.80 3.09
CA LEU A 22 -17.01 7.29 3.59
C LEU A 22 -17.35 7.84 4.96
N HIS A 23 -16.35 7.94 5.85
CA HIS A 23 -16.59 8.34 7.23
C HIS A 23 -15.36 8.96 7.89
N MET A 24 -15.08 10.22 7.55
CA MET A 24 -13.98 11.02 8.13
C MET A 24 -13.92 10.97 9.68
N PRO A 25 -15.05 11.06 10.43
CA PRO A 25 -14.97 11.05 11.89
C PRO A 25 -14.40 9.75 12.47
N SER A 26 -14.68 8.59 11.86
CA SER A 26 -14.14 7.31 12.34
C SER A 26 -12.68 7.14 11.95
N PHE A 27 -12.29 7.65 10.78
CA PHE A 27 -10.89 7.71 10.37
C PHE A 27 -10.07 8.54 11.35
N LEU A 28 -10.55 9.74 11.72
CA LEU A 28 -9.87 10.61 12.69
C LEU A 28 -9.89 10.05 14.11
N ALA A 29 -10.92 9.28 14.49
CA ALA A 29 -10.96 8.60 15.78
C ALA A 29 -9.83 7.57 15.94
N VAL A 30 -9.42 6.91 14.85
CA VAL A 30 -8.32 5.92 14.87
C VAL A 30 -6.96 6.57 14.62
N THR A 31 -6.88 7.49 13.66
CA THR A 31 -5.61 8.07 13.19
C THR A 31 -5.22 9.39 13.88
N GLY A 32 -6.09 9.90 14.73
CA GLY A 32 -5.93 11.17 15.43
C GLY A 32 -6.36 12.38 14.60
N PRO A 33 -6.52 13.55 15.25
CA PRO A 33 -6.95 14.78 14.59
C PRO A 33 -5.93 15.24 13.54
N LYS A 34 -6.42 15.74 12.40
CA LYS A 34 -5.60 16.28 11.31
C LYS A 34 -5.91 17.75 11.11
N LYS A 35 -4.87 18.58 10.97
CA LYS A 35 -5.03 20.02 10.71
C LYS A 35 -5.62 20.29 9.33
N GLU A 36 -5.21 19.50 8.35
CA GLU A 36 -5.58 19.66 6.94
C GLU A 36 -6.39 18.46 6.44
N VAL A 37 -7.70 18.52 6.63
CA VAL A 37 -8.62 17.43 6.24
C VAL A 37 -8.65 17.22 4.72
N TRP A 38 -8.46 18.29 3.93
CA TRP A 38 -8.41 18.20 2.47
C TRP A 38 -7.24 17.31 2.01
N LEU A 39 -6.09 17.35 2.71
CA LEU A 39 -4.94 16.50 2.41
C LEU A 39 -5.25 15.03 2.67
N VAL A 40 -6.01 14.72 3.73
CA VAL A 40 -6.48 13.35 4.01
C VAL A 40 -7.33 12.83 2.86
N VAL A 41 -8.22 13.66 2.31
CA VAL A 41 -9.05 13.29 1.15
C VAL A 41 -8.19 13.04 -0.08
N THR A 42 -7.22 13.92 -0.36
CA THR A 42 -6.31 13.76 -1.51
C THR A 42 -5.47 12.48 -1.41
N VAL A 43 -4.84 12.24 -0.25
CA VAL A 43 -4.04 11.02 -0.02
C VAL A 43 -4.93 9.78 -0.05
N GLY A 44 -6.11 9.83 0.56
CA GLY A 44 -7.09 8.74 0.52
C GLY A 44 -7.49 8.35 -0.90
N LEU A 45 -7.80 9.33 -1.75
CA LEU A 45 -8.08 9.10 -3.17
C LEU A 45 -6.89 8.53 -3.93
N LEU A 46 -5.68 9.01 -3.66
CA LEU A 46 -4.46 8.49 -4.29
C LEU A 46 -4.21 7.02 -3.89
N VAL A 47 -4.30 6.71 -2.60
CA VAL A 47 -4.13 5.34 -2.08
C VAL A 47 -5.22 4.42 -2.63
N LEU A 48 -6.48 4.88 -2.68
CA LEU A 48 -7.58 4.16 -3.31
C LEU A 48 -7.31 3.88 -4.80
N ALA A 49 -6.79 4.85 -5.54
CA ALA A 49 -6.45 4.69 -6.95
C ALA A 49 -5.34 3.64 -7.16
N ILE A 50 -4.32 3.63 -6.29
CA ILE A 50 -3.27 2.60 -6.30
C ILE A 50 -3.91 1.23 -6.00
N GLY A 51 -4.74 1.13 -4.97
CA GLY A 51 -5.46 -0.09 -4.62
C GLY A 51 -6.29 -0.64 -5.79
N ALA A 52 -7.06 0.22 -6.46
CA ALA A 52 -7.84 -0.13 -7.63
C ALA A 52 -6.95 -0.63 -8.80
N ALA A 53 -5.80 0.01 -9.03
CA ALA A 53 -4.85 -0.43 -10.06
C ALA A 53 -4.30 -1.84 -9.76
N LEU A 54 -3.92 -2.12 -8.50
CA LEU A 54 -3.44 -3.44 -8.08
C LEU A 54 -4.53 -4.52 -8.19
N LEU A 55 -5.76 -4.21 -7.78
CA LEU A 55 -6.91 -5.11 -7.92
C LEU A 55 -7.20 -5.42 -9.39
N THR A 56 -7.19 -4.40 -10.24
CA THR A 56 -7.38 -4.56 -11.69
C THR A 56 -6.29 -5.45 -12.28
N ALA A 57 -5.03 -5.24 -11.89
CA ALA A 57 -3.91 -6.07 -12.32
C ALA A 57 -4.00 -7.53 -11.82
N ALA A 58 -4.67 -7.78 -10.69
CA ALA A 58 -4.90 -9.13 -10.18
C ALA A 58 -5.96 -9.90 -11.00
N LEU A 59 -6.90 -9.18 -11.61
CA LEU A 59 -7.98 -9.74 -12.44
C LEU A 59 -7.53 -10.00 -13.88
N HIS A 60 -6.52 -9.27 -14.36
CA HIS A 60 -6.01 -9.41 -15.72
C HIS A 60 -5.15 -10.67 -15.89
N LYS A 61 -5.31 -11.35 -17.04
CA LYS A 61 -4.52 -12.54 -17.40
C LYS A 61 -3.10 -12.20 -17.86
N ARG A 62 -2.83 -10.95 -18.22
CA ARG A 62 -1.52 -10.50 -18.70
C ARG A 62 -0.60 -10.18 -17.52
N ALA A 63 0.57 -10.80 -17.48
CA ALA A 63 1.60 -10.49 -16.50
C ALA A 63 2.40 -9.26 -16.95
N GLU A 64 2.14 -8.12 -16.33
CA GLU A 64 2.93 -6.89 -16.48
C GLU A 64 3.69 -6.62 -15.18
N ARG A 65 4.93 -6.10 -15.29
CA ARG A 65 5.77 -5.74 -14.12
C ARG A 65 5.35 -4.41 -13.48
N SER A 66 4.73 -3.49 -14.23
CA SER A 66 4.40 -2.14 -13.74
C SER A 66 3.55 -2.11 -12.45
N PRO A 67 2.52 -2.96 -12.26
CA PRO A 67 1.75 -3.01 -11.01
C PRO A 67 2.58 -3.49 -9.81
N GLU A 68 3.59 -4.33 -10.03
CA GLU A 68 4.45 -4.87 -8.98
C GLU A 68 5.42 -3.78 -8.49
N VAL A 69 5.97 -3.02 -9.42
CA VAL A 69 6.81 -1.85 -9.15
C VAL A 69 6.02 -0.78 -8.41
N LEU A 70 4.77 -0.51 -8.85
CA LEU A 70 3.87 0.40 -8.17
C LEU A 70 3.60 -0.07 -6.72
N GLY A 71 3.20 -1.33 -6.53
CA GLY A 71 2.94 -1.89 -5.21
C GLY A 71 4.15 -1.81 -4.29
N PHE A 72 5.35 -2.10 -4.80
CA PHE A 72 6.59 -2.01 -4.01
C PHE A 72 6.90 -0.57 -3.57
N PHE A 73 6.95 0.37 -4.51
CA PHE A 73 7.35 1.75 -4.18
C PHE A 73 6.30 2.51 -3.39
N SER A 74 5.01 2.23 -3.61
CA SER A 74 3.95 2.77 -2.76
C SER A 74 4.10 2.29 -1.31
N ALA A 75 4.36 1.00 -1.09
CA ALA A 75 4.53 0.46 0.25
C ALA A 75 5.77 1.02 0.96
N VAL A 76 6.90 1.09 0.26
CA VAL A 76 8.12 1.71 0.81
C VAL A 76 7.88 3.17 1.15
N GLY A 77 7.23 3.93 0.26
CA GLY A 77 6.99 5.35 0.46
C GLY A 77 6.05 5.64 1.64
N LEU A 78 4.91 4.95 1.70
CA LEU A 78 3.92 5.09 2.78
C LEU A 78 4.50 4.66 4.12
N GLY A 79 5.10 3.47 4.19
CA GLY A 79 5.73 2.99 5.42
C GLY A 79 6.88 3.87 5.92
N ALA A 80 7.68 4.46 5.01
CA ALA A 80 8.74 5.39 5.40
C ALA A 80 8.20 6.71 5.97
N ILE A 81 7.11 7.24 5.40
CA ILE A 81 6.42 8.43 5.90
C ILE A 81 5.86 8.14 7.30
N ASP A 82 5.19 7.01 7.48
CA ASP A 82 4.59 6.61 8.75
C ASP A 82 5.64 6.49 9.86
N VAL A 83 6.73 5.76 9.61
CA VAL A 83 7.84 5.66 10.57
C VAL A 83 8.43 7.03 10.87
N ARG A 84 8.73 7.82 9.84
CA ARG A 84 9.37 9.12 10.02
C ARG A 84 8.53 10.02 10.90
N TYR A 85 7.24 10.15 10.63
CA TYR A 85 6.40 11.10 11.35
C TYR A 85 5.89 10.57 12.69
N ALA A 86 5.68 9.25 12.85
CA ALA A 86 5.32 8.68 14.14
C ALA A 86 6.49 8.79 15.13
N LEU A 87 7.71 8.41 14.72
CA LEU A 87 8.90 8.52 15.59
C LEU A 87 9.34 9.96 15.90
N ASN A 88 8.75 10.96 15.26
CA ASN A 88 8.99 12.38 15.53
C ASN A 88 7.78 13.06 16.19
N ASP A 89 6.83 12.29 16.74
CA ASP A 89 5.63 12.77 17.46
C ASP A 89 4.73 13.71 16.63
N VAL A 90 4.78 13.60 15.30
CA VAL A 90 3.95 14.41 14.38
C VAL A 90 2.60 13.76 14.12
N ILE A 91 2.55 12.43 14.09
CA ILE A 91 1.34 11.61 13.95
C ILE A 91 1.32 10.55 15.06
N LEU A 92 0.14 9.97 15.32
CA LEU A 92 -0.02 8.95 16.36
C LEU A 92 0.80 7.68 16.08
N ASP A 93 1.26 7.01 17.14
CA ASP A 93 2.01 5.75 17.05
C ASP A 93 1.25 4.61 16.36
N VAL A 94 -0.07 4.71 16.22
CA VAL A 94 -0.88 3.76 15.44
C VAL A 94 -0.37 3.61 14.00
N TYR A 95 0.26 4.64 13.44
CA TYR A 95 0.88 4.59 12.11
C TYR A 95 2.10 3.66 12.04
N LEU A 96 2.73 3.30 13.17
CA LEU A 96 3.77 2.27 13.18
C LEU A 96 3.21 0.89 12.86
N LEU A 97 1.94 0.63 13.19
CA LEU A 97 1.26 -0.61 12.79
C LEU A 97 1.03 -0.64 11.28
N ASP A 98 0.61 0.49 10.70
CA ASP A 98 0.48 0.66 9.25
C ASP A 98 1.83 0.46 8.54
N ALA A 99 2.88 1.13 9.03
CA ALA A 99 4.23 0.97 8.54
C ALA A 99 4.71 -0.50 8.56
N ALA A 100 4.37 -1.26 9.60
CA ALA A 100 4.71 -2.67 9.67
C ALA A 100 4.03 -3.48 8.55
N VAL A 101 2.75 -3.21 8.29
CA VAL A 101 2.00 -3.83 7.18
C VAL A 101 2.63 -3.45 5.84
N GLU A 102 2.96 -2.17 5.64
CA GLU A 102 3.59 -1.65 4.43
C GLU A 102 4.95 -2.32 4.16
N PHE A 103 5.83 -2.40 5.17
CA PHE A 103 7.12 -3.05 4.98
C PHE A 103 7.02 -4.56 4.77
N LEU A 104 6.05 -5.24 5.39
CA LEU A 104 5.78 -6.65 5.09
C LEU A 104 5.36 -6.86 3.63
N MET A 105 4.53 -5.96 3.08
CA MET A 105 4.16 -5.98 1.66
C MET A 105 5.36 -5.69 0.75
N ALA A 106 6.20 -4.71 1.10
CA ALA A 106 7.42 -4.41 0.37
C ALA A 106 8.39 -5.60 0.33
N LEU A 107 8.60 -6.28 1.45
CA LEU A 107 9.42 -7.50 1.52
C LEU A 107 8.81 -8.64 0.69
N ALA A 108 7.48 -8.78 0.69
CA ALA A 108 6.81 -9.76 -0.14
C ALA A 108 7.02 -9.47 -1.65
N TRP A 109 7.05 -8.20 -2.07
CA TRP A 109 7.40 -7.83 -3.44
C TRP A 109 8.84 -8.17 -3.80
N VAL A 110 9.79 -7.87 -2.93
CA VAL A 110 11.21 -8.25 -3.10
C VAL A 110 11.33 -9.76 -3.34
N TRP A 111 10.63 -10.56 -2.54
CA TRP A 111 10.60 -12.01 -2.72
C TRP A 111 10.00 -12.45 -4.07
N VAL A 112 8.92 -11.79 -4.52
CA VAL A 112 8.31 -12.04 -5.84
C VAL A 112 9.28 -11.71 -6.98
N PHE A 113 10.02 -10.60 -6.91
CA PHE A 113 11.01 -10.22 -7.92
C PHE A 113 12.10 -11.28 -8.06
N PHE A 114 12.71 -11.71 -6.95
CA PHE A 114 13.77 -12.73 -6.97
C PHE A 114 13.29 -14.10 -7.46
N LYS A 115 12.05 -14.50 -7.12
CA LYS A 115 11.50 -15.78 -7.60
C LYS A 115 11.18 -15.74 -9.10
N THR A 116 10.77 -14.59 -9.61
CA THR A 116 10.41 -14.42 -11.03
C THR A 116 11.65 -14.41 -11.93
N ASP A 117 12.74 -13.74 -11.51
CA ASP A 117 13.99 -13.73 -12.29
C ASP A 117 14.64 -15.13 -12.37
N ARG A 118 14.46 -15.99 -11.36
CA ARG A 118 14.95 -17.38 -11.41
C ARG A 118 14.23 -18.26 -12.44
N SER A 119 13.05 -17.90 -12.93
CA SER A 119 12.35 -18.69 -13.95
C SER A 119 12.90 -18.47 -15.36
N ILE A 120 13.56 -17.32 -15.59
CA ILE A 120 14.14 -16.93 -16.89
C ILE A 120 15.42 -17.73 -17.21
N TYR A 121 16.10 -18.26 -16.19
CA TYR A 121 17.35 -19.04 -16.34
C TYR A 121 17.16 -20.55 -16.41
N ARG A 122 15.92 -21.07 -16.47
CA ARG A 122 15.67 -22.48 -16.74
C ARG A 122 15.52 -22.70 -18.25
N TRP A 123 16.65 -22.89 -18.93
CA TRP A 123 16.65 -23.52 -20.25
C TRP A 123 16.62 -25.06 -20.09
N PRO A 124 15.99 -25.80 -21.04
CA PRO A 124 15.85 -27.25 -21.00
C PRO A 124 17.18 -28.00 -21.01
#